data_AF-A0A257ZTX3-F1
#
_entry.id   AF-A0A257ZTX3-F1
#
_cell.length_a   1.000
_cell.length_b   1.000
_cell.length_c   1.000
_cell.angle_alpha   90.00
_cell.angle_beta   90.00
_cell.angle_gamma   90.00
#
_symmetry.space_group_name_H-M   'P 1'
#
loop_
_entity.id
_entity.type
_entity.pdbx_description
1 polymer ?
#
loop_
_entity_poly.entity_id
_entity_poly.type
_entity_poly.pdbx_seq_one_letter_code
_entity_poly.pdbx_strand_id
1 'polypeptide(L)'
;MPRRLPIYAAQTDLRRWQINVDAICQSSRGERREHFGRIAKRLQLTDDALIALVKITTRLQRRQGPRAYGPQRNALVIFPYDDGVNLTFKSSFGSKCSFDGEALGWMLPIDTDGAATRMMARLLNIFDLLVVEDGPRSAFVYW
;
A
#
# COMPACT_ATOMS: atom_id res chain seq x y z
N MET A 1 -3.35 -7.65 23.81
CA MET A 1 -2.03 -7.02 23.61
C MET A 1 -1.67 -7.16 22.14
N PRO A 2 -1.33 -6.09 21.40
CA PRO A 2 -0.92 -6.25 20.01
C PRO A 2 0.42 -6.99 19.98
N ARG A 3 0.46 -8.15 19.30
CA ARG A 3 1.70 -8.90 19.08
C ARG A 3 2.63 -8.00 18.27
N ARG A 4 3.78 -7.63 18.83
CA ARG A 4 4.88 -7.04 18.06
C ARG A 4 5.47 -8.16 17.21
N LEU A 5 4.93 -8.33 16.01
CA LEU A 5 5.55 -9.19 14.99
C LEU A 5 6.87 -8.51 14.57
N PRO A 6 7.99 -9.24 14.50
CA PRO A 6 9.21 -8.69 13.93
C PRO A 6 8.93 -8.42 12.45
N ILE A 7 9.13 -7.17 12.02
CA ILE A 7 8.93 -6.78 10.63
C ILE A 7 10.03 -7.42 9.80
N TYR A 8 9.71 -8.47 9.04
CA TYR A 8 10.66 -9.08 8.11
C TYR A 8 10.41 -8.53 6.71
N ALA A 9 11.44 -7.95 6.10
CA ALA A 9 11.37 -7.39 4.76
C ALA A 9 12.08 -8.29 3.75
N ALA A 10 11.39 -8.72 2.69
CA ALA A 10 11.98 -9.43 1.56
C ALA A 10 11.83 -8.63 0.28
N GLN A 11 12.92 -8.43 -0.47
CA GLN A 11 12.87 -7.80 -1.79
C GLN A 11 12.48 -8.82 -2.86
N THR A 12 11.53 -8.47 -3.73
CA THR A 12 11.05 -9.30 -4.83
C THR A 12 10.82 -8.48 -6.11
N ASP A 13 10.89 -9.16 -7.26
CA ASP A 13 10.52 -8.59 -8.57
C ASP A 13 9.08 -9.03 -8.92
N LEU A 14 8.15 -8.08 -8.92
CA LEU A 14 6.72 -8.36 -9.15
C LEU A 14 6.43 -8.94 -10.55
N ARG A 15 7.28 -8.68 -11.54
CA ARG A 15 7.08 -9.20 -12.91
C ARG A 15 7.22 -10.72 -12.96
N ARG A 16 8.09 -11.29 -12.14
CA ARG A 16 8.22 -12.76 -11.99
C ARG A 16 6.93 -13.39 -11.44
N TRP A 17 6.12 -12.59 -10.75
CA TRP A 17 4.85 -13.03 -10.20
C TRP A 17 3.66 -12.68 -11.10
N GLN A 18 3.91 -12.03 -12.24
CA GLN A 18 2.87 -11.52 -13.16
C GLN A 18 1.89 -10.59 -12.44
N ILE A 19 2.35 -9.89 -11.40
CA ILE A 19 1.56 -8.89 -10.68
C ILE A 19 1.84 -7.55 -11.34
N ASN A 20 0.80 -6.99 -11.96
CA ASN A 20 0.83 -5.64 -12.50
C ASN A 20 0.03 -4.73 -11.56
N VAL A 21 0.72 -3.87 -10.83
CA VAL A 21 0.10 -2.95 -9.87
C VAL A 21 -0.83 -1.96 -10.57
N ASP A 22 -0.43 -1.45 -11.74
CA ASP A 22 -1.27 -0.52 -12.50
C ASP A 22 -2.58 -1.17 -12.96
N ALA A 23 -2.52 -2.46 -13.36
CA ALA A 23 -3.72 -3.22 -13.68
C ALA A 23 -4.62 -3.41 -12.44
N ILE A 24 -4.04 -3.64 -11.26
CA ILE A 24 -4.81 -3.74 -10.01
C ILE A 24 -5.47 -2.40 -9.66
N CYS A 25 -4.77 -1.28 -9.82
CA CYS A 25 -5.34 0.06 -9.62
C CYS A 25 -6.57 0.28 -10.50
N GLN A 26 -6.52 -0.14 -11.76
CA GLN A 26 -7.59 0.04 -12.75
C GLN A 26 -8.68 -1.04 -12.67
N SER A 27 -8.48 -2.10 -11.89
CA SER A 27 -9.41 -3.21 -11.79
C SER A 27 -10.68 -2.87 -11.01
N SER A 28 -11.78 -3.49 -11.41
CA SER A 28 -13.04 -3.46 -10.66
C SER A 28 -12.92 -4.18 -9.31
N ARG A 29 -13.87 -3.96 -8.39
CA ARG A 29 -13.87 -4.63 -7.06
C ARG A 29 -13.81 -6.16 -7.16
N GLY A 30 -14.52 -6.76 -8.12
CA GLY A 30 -14.55 -8.21 -8.32
C GLY A 30 -13.20 -8.77 -8.76
N GLU A 31 -12.61 -8.19 -9.81
CA GLU A 31 -11.30 -8.58 -10.34
C GLU A 31 -10.18 -8.37 -9.32
N ARG A 32 -10.28 -7.31 -8.51
CA ARG A 32 -9.31 -7.02 -7.47
C ARG A 32 -9.18 -8.15 -6.47
N ARG A 33 -10.30 -8.75 -6.04
CA ARG A 33 -10.27 -9.89 -5.11
C ARG A 33 -9.52 -11.07 -5.70
N GLU A 34 -9.67 -11.33 -7.00
CA GLU A 34 -8.92 -12.38 -7.69
C GLU A 34 -7.42 -12.07 -7.73
N HIS A 35 -7.04 -10.83 -8.05
CA HIS A 35 -5.64 -10.41 -8.06
C HIS A 35 -4.99 -10.62 -6.70
N PHE A 36 -5.61 -10.15 -5.62
CA PHE A 36 -5.09 -10.34 -4.26
C PHE A 36 -5.10 -11.81 -3.82
N GLY A 37 -6.08 -12.61 -4.23
CA GLY A 37 -6.08 -14.05 -4.01
C GLY A 37 -4.90 -14.76 -4.68
N ARG A 38 -4.48 -14.31 -5.88
CA ARG A 38 -3.26 -14.82 -6.53
C ARG A 38 -1.99 -14.40 -5.78
N ILE A 39 -1.95 -13.18 -5.24
CA ILE A 39 -0.84 -12.70 -4.40
C ILE A 39 -0.73 -13.54 -3.13
N ALA A 40 -1.85 -13.76 -2.43
CA ALA A 40 -1.92 -14.57 -1.21
C ALA A 40 -1.38 -15.99 -1.45
N LYS A 41 -1.87 -16.66 -2.50
CA LYS A 41 -1.43 -18.02 -2.88
C LYS A 41 0.06 -18.09 -3.19
N ARG A 42 0.61 -17.09 -3.91
CA ARG A 42 2.05 -17.00 -4.23
C ARG A 42 2.90 -16.86 -2.98
N LEU A 43 2.40 -16.14 -1.98
CA LEU A 43 3.05 -15.89 -0.71
C LEU A 43 2.77 -16.98 0.34
N GLN A 44 2.02 -18.03 -0.01
CA GLN A 44 1.64 -19.13 0.89
C GLN A 44 0.94 -18.64 2.16
N LEU A 45 0.14 -17.58 2.03
CA LEU A 45 -0.62 -17.03 3.16
C LEU A 45 -1.90 -17.83 3.41
N THR A 46 -2.42 -17.71 4.63
CA THR A 46 -3.71 -18.24 5.03
C THR A 46 -4.85 -17.49 4.33
N ASP A 47 -6.01 -18.14 4.19
CA ASP A 47 -7.18 -17.58 3.49
C ASP A 47 -7.76 -16.32 4.16
N ASP A 48 -7.43 -16.09 5.43
CA ASP A 48 -7.85 -14.95 6.23
C ASP A 48 -6.82 -13.80 6.27
N ALA A 49 -5.65 -13.96 5.65
CA ALA A 49 -4.60 -12.94 5.68
C ALA A 49 -5.04 -11.66 4.96
N LEU A 50 -4.96 -10.53 5.67
CA LEU A 50 -5.20 -9.20 5.14
C LEU A 50 -3.96 -8.67 4.45
N ILE A 51 -4.01 -8.61 3.12
CA ILE A 51 -2.92 -8.12 2.29
C ILE A 51 -3.25 -6.73 1.77
N ALA A 52 -2.29 -5.81 1.90
CA ALA A 52 -2.32 -4.55 1.17
C ALA A 52 -1.14 -4.43 0.21
N LEU A 53 -1.41 -3.87 -0.96
CA LEU A 53 -0.41 -3.39 -1.89
C LEU A 53 -0.24 -1.89 -1.70
N VAL A 54 1.00 -1.43 -1.56
CA VAL A 54 1.34 -0.03 -1.35
C VAL A 54 2.19 0.44 -2.52
N LYS A 55 1.63 1.28 -3.38
CA LYS A 55 2.39 1.88 -4.47
C LYS A 55 2.94 3.24 -4.05
N ILE A 56 4.26 3.37 -4.02
CA ILE A 56 4.93 4.65 -3.79
C ILE A 56 4.95 5.43 -5.11
N THR A 57 4.20 6.52 -5.15
CA THR A 57 4.13 7.41 -6.30
C THR A 57 4.75 8.75 -5.96
N THR A 58 5.40 9.38 -6.93
CA THR A 58 5.90 10.74 -6.78
C THR A 58 5.00 11.65 -7.58
N ARG A 59 4.23 12.53 -6.91
CA ARG A 59 3.52 13.60 -7.61
C ARG A 59 4.43 14.82 -7.58
N LEU A 60 4.93 15.23 -8.74
CA LEU A 60 5.56 16.54 -8.92
C LEU A 60 4.47 17.60 -8.69
N GLN A 61 4.30 18.07 -7.46
CA GLN A 61 3.52 19.29 -7.24
C GLN A 61 4.32 20.46 -7.80
N ARG A 62 3.85 21.03 -8.92
CA ARG A 62 4.23 22.39 -9.32
C ARG A 62 3.72 23.36 -8.25
N ARG A 63 4.52 23.71 -7.25
CA ARG A 63 4.21 24.83 -6.34
C ARG A 63 5.31 25.88 -6.33
N GLN A 64 4.88 27.09 -6.70
CA GLN A 64 5.62 28.32 -6.96
C GLN A 64 6.01 29.04 -5.67
N GLY A 65 6.88 28.46 -4.85
CA GLY A 65 7.29 29.08 -3.59
C GLY A 65 8.79 28.96 -3.31
N PRO A 66 9.46 30.01 -2.81
CA PRO A 66 10.91 30.03 -2.56
C PRO A 66 11.37 29.11 -1.40
N ARG A 67 10.45 28.35 -0.78
CA ARG A 67 10.71 27.41 0.32
C ARG A 67 10.17 25.99 0.04
N ALA A 68 9.95 25.63 -1.21
CA ALA A 68 9.38 24.33 -1.57
C ALA A 68 10.39 23.20 -1.34
N TYR A 69 10.11 22.34 -0.36
CA TYR A 69 10.84 21.11 -0.08
C TYR A 69 10.46 20.03 -1.12
N GLY A 70 11.21 19.94 -2.22
CA GLY A 70 11.26 18.77 -3.11
C GLY A 70 9.93 18.25 -3.70
N PRO A 71 9.97 17.14 -4.46
CA PRO A 71 8.77 16.47 -4.95
C PRO A 71 8.07 15.70 -3.80
N GLN A 72 6.74 15.85 -3.69
CA GLN A 72 5.94 15.12 -2.70
C GLN A 72 5.75 13.67 -3.13
N ARG A 73 6.12 12.74 -2.24
CA ARG A 73 5.83 11.30 -2.38
C ARG A 73 4.49 10.99 -1.72
N ASN A 74 3.71 10.11 -2.35
CA ASN A 74 2.46 9.60 -1.82
C ASN A 74 2.47 8.07 -1.90
N ALA A 75 1.96 7.42 -0.87
CA ALA A 75 1.66 6.01 -0.87
C ALA A 75 0.19 5.80 -1.22
N LEU A 76 -0.08 5.07 -2.30
CA LEU A 76 -1.40 4.59 -2.65
C LEU A 76 -1.55 3.17 -2.08
N VAL A 77 -2.40 3.03 -1.06
CA VAL A 77 -2.68 1.76 -0.40
C VAL A 77 -3.93 1.13 -1.00
N ILE A 78 -3.79 -0.08 -1.51
CA ILE A 78 -4.81 -0.83 -2.23
C ILE A 78 -4.97 -2.19 -1.53
N PHE A 79 -6.20 -2.64 -1.38
CA PHE A 79 -6.54 -3.96 -0.83
C PHE A 79 -7.81 -4.48 -1.54
N PRO A 80 -8.27 -5.72 -1.31
CA PRO A 80 -9.47 -6.31 -1.94
C PRO A 80 -10.79 -5.53 -1.77
N TYR A 81 -10.75 -4.39 -1.08
CA TYR A 81 -11.89 -3.60 -0.65
C TYR A 81 -12.83 -4.38 0.27
N ASP A 82 -12.53 -4.30 1.57
CA ASP A 82 -13.38 -4.79 2.65
C ASP A 82 -13.89 -3.58 3.46
N ASP A 83 -15.20 -3.48 3.69
CA ASP A 83 -15.80 -2.32 4.35
C ASP A 83 -15.31 -2.13 5.79
N GLY A 84 -15.07 -3.22 6.53
CA GLY A 84 -14.54 -3.19 7.88
C GLY A 84 -13.09 -2.71 7.92
N VAL A 85 -12.26 -3.20 6.99
CA VAL A 85 -10.87 -2.74 6.81
C VAL A 85 -10.85 -1.28 6.37
N ASN A 86 -11.76 -0.87 5.47
CA ASN A 86 -11.88 0.49 4.97
C ASN A 86 -12.21 1.50 6.08
N LEU A 87 -13.16 1.14 6.95
CA LEU A 87 -13.47 1.94 8.15
C LEU A 87 -12.29 2.00 9.11
N THR A 88 -11.63 0.86 9.37
CA THR A 88 -10.46 0.79 10.24
C THR A 88 -9.31 1.64 9.73
N PHE A 89 -9.07 1.63 8.41
CA PHE A 89 -8.07 2.46 7.74
C PHE A 89 -8.37 3.94 7.90
N LYS A 90 -9.59 4.37 7.56
CA LYS A 90 -10.03 5.76 7.69
C LYS A 90 -9.88 6.28 9.13
N SER A 91 -10.24 5.45 10.11
CA SER A 91 -10.08 5.79 11.53
C SER A 91 -8.62 5.90 11.95
N SER A 92 -7.73 5.05 11.43
CA SER A 92 -6.31 5.01 11.80
C SER A 92 -5.49 6.18 11.24
N PHE A 93 -5.86 6.69 10.07
CA PHE A 93 -5.14 7.78 9.38
C PHE A 93 -5.88 9.12 9.40
N GLY A 94 -7.19 9.13 9.66
CA GLY A 94 -8.00 10.32 9.84
C GLY A 94 -7.97 11.25 8.62
N SER A 95 -7.84 12.56 8.85
CA SER A 95 -7.79 13.57 7.80
C SER A 95 -6.51 13.55 6.95
N LYS A 96 -5.51 12.74 7.32
CA LYS A 96 -4.24 12.64 6.57
C LYS A 96 -4.33 11.73 5.36
N CYS A 97 -5.37 10.90 5.26
CA CYS A 97 -5.61 10.07 4.09
C CYS A 97 -6.75 10.63 3.23
N SER A 98 -6.62 10.48 1.92
CA SER A 98 -7.69 10.77 0.96
C SER A 98 -8.00 9.53 0.15
N PHE A 99 -9.29 9.23 -0.06
CA PHE A 99 -9.69 8.12 -0.91
C PHE A 99 -9.53 8.50 -2.38
N ASP A 100 -8.82 7.68 -3.13
CA ASP A 100 -8.73 7.73 -4.59
C ASP A 100 -9.84 6.84 -5.16
N GLY A 101 -10.87 7.47 -5.73
CA GLY A 101 -12.03 6.77 -6.28
C GLY A 101 -11.75 6.01 -7.56
N GLU A 102 -10.73 6.40 -8.33
CA GLU A 102 -10.32 5.73 -9.56
C GLU A 102 -9.57 4.45 -9.21
N ALA A 103 -8.56 4.57 -8.34
CA ALA A 103 -7.81 3.41 -7.87
C ALA A 103 -8.56 2.57 -6.82
N LEU A 104 -9.72 3.03 -6.35
CA LEU A 104 -10.46 2.47 -5.20
C LEU A 104 -9.53 2.16 -4.01
N GLY A 105 -8.66 3.11 -3.68
CA GLY A 105 -7.58 2.96 -2.70
C GLY A 105 -7.39 4.22 -1.86
N TRP A 106 -6.50 4.17 -0.89
CA TRP A 106 -6.22 5.29 0.00
C TRP A 106 -4.86 5.91 -0.28
N MET A 107 -4.83 7.21 -0.53
CA MET A 107 -3.59 7.97 -0.64
C MET A 107 -3.14 8.53 0.71
N LEU A 108 -1.86 8.38 1.00
CA LEU A 108 -1.17 8.90 2.18
C LEU A 108 0.08 9.70 1.78
N PRO A 109 0.27 10.93 2.29
CA PRO A 109 1.50 11.69 2.05
C PRO A 109 2.68 11.11 2.84
N ILE A 110 3.84 11.00 2.19
CA ILE A 110 5.07 10.42 2.76
C ILE A 110 6.32 11.22 2.35
N ASP A 111 6.35 12.48 2.78
CA ASP A 111 7.38 13.44 2.36
C ASP A 111 8.80 13.10 2.86
N THR A 112 8.92 12.19 3.83
CA THR A 112 10.21 11.80 4.45
C THR A 112 10.29 10.28 4.64
N ASP A 113 11.49 9.73 4.68
CA ASP A 113 11.69 8.28 4.93
C ASP A 113 11.21 7.88 6.33
N GLY A 114 11.33 8.79 7.30
CA GLY A 114 10.73 8.61 8.62
C GLY A 114 9.20 8.57 8.59
N ALA A 115 8.55 9.33 7.70
CA ALA A 115 7.11 9.23 7.49
C ALA A 115 6.71 7.91 6.82
N ALA A 116 7.49 7.45 5.83
CA ALA A 116 7.31 6.14 5.21
C ALA A 116 7.42 5.01 6.25
N THR A 117 8.45 5.03 7.09
CA THR A 117 8.65 4.02 8.15
C THR A 117 7.47 3.99 9.15
N ARG A 118 7.01 5.16 9.60
CA ARG A 118 5.84 5.24 10.50
C ARG A 118 4.55 4.78 9.82
N MET A 119 4.39 5.04 8.53
CA MET A 119 3.27 4.54 7.76
C MET A 119 3.30 3.02 7.67
N MET A 120 4.45 2.42 7.34
CA MET A 120 4.61 0.96 7.29
C MET A 120 4.28 0.30 8.63
N ALA A 121 4.85 0.81 9.72
CA ALA A 121 4.56 0.30 11.06
C ALA A 121 3.06 0.43 11.44
N ARG A 122 2.37 1.48 10.96
CA ARG A 122 0.92 1.63 11.17
C ARG A 122 0.11 0.66 10.32
N LEU A 123 0.47 0.49 9.06
CA LEU A 123 -0.21 -0.42 8.14
C LEU A 123 -0.08 -1.87 8.59
N LEU A 124 1.06 -2.28 9.15
CA LEU A 124 1.25 -3.61 9.74
C LEU A 124 0.46 -3.85 11.05
N ASN A 125 -0.20 -2.83 11.62
CA ASN A 125 -1.19 -3.06 12.69
C ASN A 125 -2.59 -3.40 12.14
N ILE A 126 -2.80 -3.22 10.84
CA ILE A 126 -4.11 -3.40 10.16
C ILE A 126 -4.05 -4.60 9.22
N PHE A 127 -2.95 -4.74 8.49
CA PHE A 127 -2.72 -5.77 7.49
C PHE A 127 -1.67 -6.75 8.00
N ASP A 128 -1.89 -8.04 7.73
CA ASP A 128 -0.93 -9.10 8.03
C ASP A 128 0.27 -9.06 7.08
N LEU A 129 0.08 -8.52 5.88
CA LEU A 129 1.15 -8.42 4.89
C LEU A 129 1.03 -7.15 4.05
N LEU A 130 2.18 -6.51 3.81
CA LEU A 130 2.30 -5.37 2.90
C LEU A 130 3.23 -5.72 1.74
N VAL A 131 2.77 -5.48 0.52
CA VAL A 131 3.61 -5.51 -0.69
C VAL A 131 3.83 -4.08 -1.15
N VAL A 132 5.02 -3.54 -0.91
CA VAL A 132 5.35 -2.14 -1.21
C VAL A 132 6.09 -2.05 -2.52
N GLU A 133 5.48 -1.49 -3.56
CA GLU A 133 6.13 -1.17 -4.82
C GLU A 133 6.80 0.21 -4.71
N ASP A 134 8.14 0.22 -4.73
CA ASP A 134 8.95 1.43 -4.77
C ASP A 134 9.75 1.47 -6.08
N GLY A 135 9.16 2.14 -7.07
CA GLY A 135 9.67 2.18 -8.44
C GLY A 135 9.13 1.05 -9.35
N PRO A 136 9.59 0.97 -10.61
CA PRO A 136 8.91 0.22 -11.68
C PRO A 136 9.11 -1.31 -11.68
N ARG A 137 9.86 -1.87 -10.71
CA ARG A 137 10.24 -3.29 -10.68
C ARG A 137 10.41 -3.88 -9.29
N SER A 138 10.79 -3.06 -8.31
CA SER A 138 11.12 -3.54 -6.96
C SER A 138 9.88 -3.48 -6.09
N ALA A 139 9.58 -4.60 -5.43
CA ALA A 139 8.67 -4.61 -4.30
C ALA A 139 9.32 -5.18 -3.04
N PHE A 140 8.90 -4.67 -1.91
CA PHE A 140 9.28 -5.15 -0.59
C PHE A 140 8.07 -5.79 0.07
N VAL A 141 8.21 -7.04 0.48
CA VAL A 141 7.19 -7.77 1.23
C VAL A 141 7.49 -7.63 2.71
N TYR A 142 6.55 -7.11 3.47
CA TYR A 142 6.60 -6.99 4.93
C TYR A 142 5.52 -7.86 5.56
N TRP A 143 5.89 -8.68 6.54
CA TRP A 143 5.00 -9.51 7.36
C TRP A 143 5.44 -9.47 8.84
#